data_AF-A0A7G2LVN9-F1
#
_entry.id   AF-A0A7G2LVN9-F1
#
_cell.length_a   1.000
_cell.length_b   1.000
_cell.length_c   1.000
_cell.angle_alpha   90.00
_cell.angle_beta   90.00
_cell.angle_gamma   90.00
#
_symmetry.space_group_name_H-M   'P 1'
#
loop_
_entity.id
_entity.type
_entity.pdbx_description
1 polymer ?
#
loop_
_entity_poly.entity_id
_entity_poly.type
_entity_poly.pdbx_seq_one_letter_code
_entity_poly.pdbx_strand_id
1 'polypeptide(L)'
;PDKKQEAACMAAMEAFNAPYSMKMLEIDNRGMFDTEVEEQGKVFVTTELGGAGTSTAKSVAVARKGARNLLIHAGILAGEPEMAETVMLDMPDGRCFTFSETNALLEPLVDLGDEVTEGQAIARLWPSDRSGQPAITAHAQLGGILTARHVPGLVKMGDCIGVVAQVV
;
A
#
# COMPACT_ATOMS: atom_id res chain seq x y z
N PRO A 1 15.22 -16.06 0.31
CA PRO A 1 15.72 -14.71 -0.02
C PRO A 1 17.19 -14.53 0.37
N ASP A 2 17.99 -13.95 -0.53
CA ASP A 2 19.35 -13.51 -0.22
C ASP A 2 19.27 -12.32 0.75
N LYS A 3 19.81 -12.50 1.96
CA LYS A 3 19.77 -11.47 3.01
C LYS A 3 20.55 -10.21 2.66
N LYS A 4 21.54 -10.30 1.77
CA LYS A 4 22.27 -9.13 1.27
C LYS A 4 21.42 -8.34 0.29
N GLN A 5 20.70 -9.02 -0.60
CA GLN A 5 19.79 -8.37 -1.54
C GLN A 5 18.62 -7.72 -0.78
N GLU A 6 18.02 -8.42 0.18
CA GLU A 6 16.95 -7.86 1.04
C GLU A 6 17.43 -6.58 1.73
N ALA A 7 18.62 -6.59 2.36
CA ALA A 7 19.18 -5.41 2.99
C ALA A 7 19.46 -4.27 2.00
N ALA A 8 19.90 -4.58 0.78
CA ALA A 8 20.12 -3.59 -0.27
C ALA A 8 18.81 -2.97 -0.78
N CYS A 9 17.74 -3.76 -0.96
CA CYS A 9 16.42 -3.25 -1.29
C CYS A 9 15.85 -2.36 -0.17
N MET A 10 16.02 -2.76 1.10
CA MET A 10 15.61 -1.94 2.24
C MET A 10 16.36 -0.60 2.28
N ALA A 11 17.69 -0.61 2.11
CA ALA A 11 18.48 0.62 2.08
C ALA A 11 18.10 1.55 0.90
N ALA A 12 17.76 0.97 -0.25
CA ALA A 12 17.32 1.72 -1.42
C ALA A 12 15.91 2.32 -1.23
N MET A 13 14.99 1.59 -0.60
CA MET A 13 13.67 2.10 -0.20
C MET A 13 13.79 3.24 0.83
N GLU A 14 14.62 3.06 1.86
CA GLU A 14 14.89 4.10 2.86
C GLU A 14 15.48 5.37 2.21
N ALA A 15 16.36 5.20 1.22
CA ALA A 15 16.90 6.32 0.46
C ALA A 15 15.83 7.04 -0.38
N PHE A 16 14.88 6.30 -0.99
CA PHE A 16 13.74 6.92 -1.68
C PHE A 16 12.94 7.83 -0.72
N ASN A 17 12.84 7.46 0.56
CA ASN A 17 12.34 8.31 1.64
C ASN A 17 10.93 8.87 1.38
N ALA A 18 9.99 8.01 1.01
CA ALA A 18 8.58 8.38 0.93
C ALA A 18 8.00 8.65 2.35
N PRO A 19 6.85 9.33 2.49
CA PRO A 19 6.21 9.54 3.79
C PRO A 19 5.88 8.23 4.53
N TYR A 20 5.71 7.14 3.79
CA TYR A 20 5.55 5.79 4.29
C TYR A 20 6.54 4.87 3.55
N SER A 21 7.17 3.96 4.29
CA SER A 21 8.09 2.96 3.75
C SER A 21 7.62 1.58 4.18
N MET A 22 7.42 0.66 3.25
CA MET A 22 6.71 -0.58 3.52
C MET A 22 7.55 -1.80 3.14
N LYS A 23 7.62 -2.76 4.07
CA LYS A 23 7.94 -4.14 3.73
C LYS A 23 6.63 -4.86 3.39
N MET A 24 6.47 -5.20 2.12
CA MET A 24 5.23 -5.77 1.62
C MET A 24 5.26 -7.29 1.66
N LEU A 25 4.11 -7.90 1.97
CA LEU A 25 3.87 -9.31 1.74
C LEU A 25 3.41 -9.50 0.29
N GLU A 26 4.20 -10.22 -0.50
CA GLU A 26 3.83 -10.59 -1.86
C GLU A 26 2.80 -11.72 -1.81
N ILE A 27 1.52 -11.42 -2.10
CA ILE A 27 0.46 -12.46 -2.12
C ILE A 27 0.53 -13.29 -3.40
N ASP A 28 0.96 -12.70 -4.52
CA ASP A 28 1.07 -13.37 -5.82
C ASP A 28 2.35 -12.98 -6.55
N ASN A 29 3.43 -13.68 -6.26
CA ASN A 29 4.72 -13.43 -6.88
C ASN A 29 4.82 -13.90 -8.34
N ARG A 30 3.80 -14.58 -8.90
CA ARG A 30 3.94 -15.20 -10.22
C ARG A 30 3.62 -14.21 -11.34
N GLY A 31 4.65 -13.86 -12.10
CA GLY A 31 4.53 -13.04 -13.31
C GLY A 31 4.64 -11.53 -13.05
N MET A 32 5.02 -11.13 -11.83
CA MET A 32 5.28 -9.73 -11.50
C MET A 32 6.72 -9.33 -11.86
N PHE A 33 6.90 -8.04 -12.17
CA PHE A 33 8.18 -7.51 -12.65
C PHE A 33 9.23 -7.42 -11.54
N ASP A 34 8.83 -7.12 -10.30
CA ASP A 34 9.68 -7.22 -9.10
C ASP A 34 10.33 -8.60 -9.00
N THR A 35 9.54 -9.66 -9.10
CA THR A 35 9.99 -11.03 -8.94
C THR A 35 11.06 -11.36 -9.98
N GLU A 36 10.84 -11.00 -11.24
CA GLU A 36 11.83 -11.19 -12.30
C GLU A 36 13.12 -10.38 -12.04
N VAL A 37 13.03 -9.14 -11.56
CA VAL A 37 14.22 -8.31 -11.25
C VAL A 37 14.98 -8.90 -10.07
N GLU A 38 14.28 -9.31 -9.01
CA GLU A 38 14.87 -9.86 -7.80
C GLU A 38 15.47 -11.25 -8.02
N GLU A 39 14.85 -12.11 -8.83
CA GLU A 39 15.41 -13.41 -9.21
C GLU A 39 16.74 -13.29 -9.97
N GLN A 40 16.97 -12.16 -10.65
CA GLN A 40 18.26 -11.82 -11.28
C GLN A 40 19.29 -11.24 -10.29
N GLY A 41 18.99 -11.21 -8.99
CA GLY A 41 19.89 -10.69 -7.95
C GLY A 41 20.02 -9.17 -7.94
N LYS A 42 19.09 -8.44 -8.55
CA LYS A 42 19.12 -6.97 -8.64
C LYS A 42 18.32 -6.33 -7.50
N VAL A 43 18.69 -5.12 -7.15
CA VAL A 43 17.91 -4.28 -6.23
C VAL A 43 16.68 -3.76 -6.96
N PHE A 44 15.52 -3.89 -6.33
CA PHE A 44 14.26 -3.36 -6.83
C PHE A 44 13.61 -2.46 -5.77
N VAL A 45 13.08 -1.32 -6.22
CA VAL A 45 12.28 -0.41 -5.39
C VAL A 45 11.01 -0.12 -6.17
N THR A 46 9.86 -0.41 -5.56
CA THR A 46 8.53 -0.10 -6.09
C THR A 46 7.87 1.00 -5.27
N THR A 47 6.81 1.59 -5.82
CA THR A 47 6.11 2.69 -5.17
C THR A 47 4.62 2.64 -5.46
N GLU A 48 3.82 2.91 -4.43
CA GLU A 48 2.40 3.26 -4.56
C GLU A 48 2.23 4.72 -4.13
N LEU A 49 2.16 5.63 -5.12
CA LEU A 49 2.22 7.09 -4.88
C LEU A 49 0.86 7.78 -5.03
N GLY A 50 -0.24 7.05 -4.94
CA GLY A 50 -1.58 7.59 -5.09
C GLY A 50 -2.55 6.57 -5.64
N GLY A 51 -3.41 6.99 -6.57
CA GLY A 51 -4.39 6.10 -7.17
C GLY A 51 -5.48 6.86 -7.91
N ALA A 52 -6.59 6.17 -8.14
CA ALA A 52 -7.80 6.72 -8.78
C ALA A 52 -7.61 7.31 -10.19
N GLY A 53 -6.57 6.86 -10.91
CA GLY A 53 -6.28 7.34 -12.27
C GLY A 53 -5.86 8.82 -12.31
N THR A 54 -5.39 9.36 -11.20
CA THR A 54 -4.98 10.77 -11.10
C THR A 54 -3.74 10.95 -10.22
N SER A 55 -3.22 12.17 -10.17
CA SER A 55 -2.13 12.57 -9.29
C SER A 55 -2.40 13.94 -8.66
N THR A 56 -1.68 14.24 -7.59
CA THR A 56 -1.72 15.54 -6.92
C THR A 56 -0.34 16.17 -6.95
N ALA A 57 -0.24 17.49 -6.72
CA ALA A 57 1.06 18.14 -6.56
C ALA A 57 1.91 17.48 -5.46
N LYS A 58 1.28 17.02 -4.38
CA LYS A 58 1.94 16.31 -3.28
C LYS A 58 2.52 14.98 -3.74
N SER A 59 1.76 14.13 -4.44
CA SER A 59 2.29 12.84 -4.89
C SER A 59 3.40 12.98 -5.94
N VAL A 60 3.28 13.95 -6.84
CA VAL A 60 4.35 14.26 -7.80
C VAL A 60 5.62 14.75 -7.09
N ALA A 61 5.50 15.56 -6.03
CA ALA A 61 6.65 15.99 -5.24
C ALA A 61 7.36 14.81 -4.57
N VAL A 62 6.60 13.85 -4.00
CA VAL A 62 7.17 12.62 -3.44
C VAL A 62 7.90 11.80 -4.50
N ALA A 63 7.28 11.59 -5.67
CA ALA A 63 7.88 10.85 -6.78
C ALA A 63 9.22 11.48 -7.23
N ARG A 64 9.24 12.82 -7.40
CA ARG A 64 10.43 13.54 -7.84
C ARG A 64 11.55 13.49 -6.81
N LYS A 65 11.23 13.71 -5.52
CA LYS A 65 12.20 13.62 -4.43
C LYS A 65 12.79 12.23 -4.35
N GLY A 66 11.93 11.20 -4.28
CA GLY A 66 12.37 9.83 -4.10
C GLY A 66 13.17 9.29 -5.27
N ALA A 67 12.76 9.56 -6.51
CA ALA A 67 13.55 9.17 -7.68
C ALA A 67 14.94 9.84 -7.69
N ARG A 68 15.04 11.13 -7.36
CA ARG A 68 16.33 11.82 -7.24
C ARG A 68 17.19 11.19 -6.14
N ASN A 69 16.62 10.94 -4.97
CA ASN A 69 17.36 10.35 -3.86
C ASN A 69 17.85 8.94 -4.17
N LEU A 70 17.02 8.11 -4.82
CA LEU A 70 17.39 6.76 -5.23
C LEU A 70 18.54 6.77 -6.24
N LEU A 71 18.55 7.71 -7.19
CA LEU A 71 19.66 7.85 -8.14
C LEU A 71 20.96 8.33 -7.48
N ILE A 72 20.86 9.16 -6.44
CA ILE A 72 22.02 9.54 -5.61
C ILE A 72 22.53 8.34 -4.82
N HIS A 73 21.63 7.58 -4.18
CA HIS A 73 21.97 6.36 -3.45
C HIS A 73 22.65 5.32 -4.36
N ALA A 74 22.19 5.20 -5.60
CA ALA A 74 22.79 4.32 -6.60
C ALA A 74 24.15 4.84 -7.16
N GLY A 75 24.61 6.03 -6.74
CA GLY A 75 25.85 6.64 -7.23
C GLY A 75 25.78 7.16 -8.67
N ILE A 76 24.57 7.28 -9.24
CA ILE A 76 24.35 7.75 -10.61
C ILE A 76 24.36 9.27 -10.66
N LEU A 77 23.73 9.91 -9.67
CA LEU A 77 23.75 11.36 -9.50
C LEU A 77 24.64 11.75 -8.32
N ALA A 78 25.38 12.84 -8.47
CA ALA A 78 26.05 13.49 -7.35
C ALA A 78 25.08 14.36 -6.56
N GLY A 79 25.24 14.41 -5.24
CA GLY A 79 24.49 15.28 -4.34
C GLY A 79 24.12 14.58 -3.04
N GLU A 80 23.42 15.30 -2.17
CA GLU A 80 22.87 14.74 -0.93
C GLU A 80 21.38 14.41 -1.10
N PRO A 81 20.91 13.26 -0.57
CA PRO A 81 19.49 12.93 -0.51
C PRO A 81 18.72 13.93 0.37
N GLU A 82 17.50 14.26 -0.04
CA GLU A 82 16.58 15.04 0.79
C GLU A 82 15.81 14.09 1.71
N MET A 83 16.14 14.11 3.01
CA MET A 83 15.57 13.22 4.01
C MET A 83 14.51 13.93 4.86
N ALA A 84 13.42 13.21 5.12
CA ALA A 84 12.31 13.60 5.99
C ALA A 84 11.84 12.38 6.81
N GLU A 85 10.97 12.64 7.79
CA GLU A 85 10.32 11.58 8.56
C GLU A 85 9.53 10.64 7.64
N THR A 86 9.62 9.35 7.92
CA THR A 86 8.93 8.28 7.23
C THR A 86 8.37 7.31 8.26
N VAL A 87 7.15 6.81 8.02
CA VAL A 87 6.54 5.78 8.87
C VAL A 87 6.86 4.42 8.26
N MET A 88 7.52 3.56 9.02
CA MET A 88 7.81 2.19 8.60
C MET A 88 6.56 1.33 8.80
N LEU A 89 6.20 0.60 7.74
CA LEU A 89 5.02 -0.26 7.71
C LEU A 89 5.41 -1.70 7.38
N ASP A 90 4.70 -2.64 8.01
CA ASP A 90 4.84 -4.07 7.73
C ASP A 90 3.47 -4.71 7.44
N MET A 91 3.48 -5.74 6.60
CA MET A 91 2.31 -6.56 6.27
C MET A 91 2.57 -7.99 6.71
N PRO A 92 2.28 -8.35 7.97
CA PRO A 92 2.75 -9.61 8.53
C PRO A 92 2.08 -10.84 7.91
N ASP A 93 0.81 -10.75 7.51
CA ASP A 93 0.03 -11.88 6.99
C ASP A 93 -1.24 -11.42 6.23
N GLY A 94 -2.04 -12.37 5.75
CA GLY A 94 -3.25 -12.13 4.96
C GLY A 94 -4.37 -11.35 5.68
N ARG A 95 -4.30 -11.13 7.00
CA ARG A 95 -5.25 -10.25 7.70
C ARG A 95 -5.16 -8.81 7.22
N CYS A 96 -4.07 -8.43 6.55
CA CYS A 96 -3.90 -7.11 5.95
C CYS A 96 -5.03 -6.73 4.99
N PHE A 97 -5.73 -7.72 4.42
CA PHE A 97 -6.68 -7.50 3.34
C PHE A 97 -8.12 -7.70 3.81
N THR A 98 -8.98 -6.74 3.46
CA THR A 98 -10.43 -6.89 3.59
C THR A 98 -11.02 -6.99 2.19
N PHE A 99 -11.75 -8.07 1.93
CA PHE A 99 -12.40 -8.32 0.64
C PHE A 99 -13.91 -8.17 0.74
N SER A 100 -14.54 -7.74 -0.35
CA SER A 100 -16.01 -7.73 -0.44
C SER A 100 -16.55 -9.14 -0.65
N GLU A 101 -17.52 -9.56 0.15
CA GLU A 101 -18.22 -10.84 0.00
C GLU A 101 -19.48 -10.75 -0.87
N THR A 102 -19.78 -9.55 -1.40
CA THR A 102 -20.96 -9.30 -2.23
C THR A 102 -20.70 -8.23 -3.28
N ASN A 103 -21.56 -8.16 -4.29
CA ASN A 103 -21.67 -6.96 -5.12
C ASN A 103 -22.39 -5.87 -4.31
N ALA A 104 -21.82 -4.69 -4.22
CA ALA A 104 -22.34 -3.63 -3.36
C ALA A 104 -21.89 -2.23 -3.80
N LEU A 105 -22.64 -1.23 -3.34
CA LEU A 105 -22.16 0.14 -3.18
C LEU A 105 -21.33 0.21 -1.89
N LEU A 106 -20.07 0.60 -2.03
CA LEU A 106 -19.10 0.76 -0.96
C LEU A 106 -19.21 2.15 -0.33
N GLU A 107 -19.39 2.19 0.98
CA GLU A 107 -19.32 3.39 1.81
C GLU A 107 -18.12 3.26 2.77
N PRO A 108 -17.00 3.96 2.51
CA PRO A 108 -15.87 4.00 3.45
C PRO A 108 -16.26 4.65 4.78
N LEU A 109 -15.69 4.15 5.88
CA LEU A 109 -15.87 4.71 7.24
C LEU A 109 -14.59 5.34 7.80
N VAL A 110 -13.47 5.16 7.11
CA VAL A 110 -12.14 5.67 7.44
C VAL A 110 -11.46 6.11 6.16
N ASP A 111 -10.54 7.08 6.27
CA ASP A 111 -9.77 7.60 5.15
C ASP A 111 -8.37 6.96 5.07
N LEU A 112 -7.72 7.12 3.91
CA LEU A 112 -6.33 6.67 3.74
C LEU A 112 -5.41 7.41 4.71
N GLY A 113 -4.59 6.66 5.44
CA GLY A 113 -3.70 7.20 6.46
C GLY A 113 -4.30 7.23 7.87
N ASP A 114 -5.59 6.92 8.05
CA ASP A 114 -6.18 6.81 9.38
C ASP A 114 -5.68 5.56 10.11
N GLU A 115 -5.47 5.70 11.42
CA GLU A 115 -5.23 4.58 12.31
C GLU A 115 -6.53 3.82 12.60
N VAL A 116 -6.44 2.49 12.61
CA VAL A 116 -7.55 1.58 12.91
C VAL A 116 -7.13 0.52 13.91
N THR A 117 -8.07 0.05 14.73
CA THR A 117 -7.87 -1.11 15.60
C THR A 117 -8.43 -2.38 14.97
N GLU A 118 -7.92 -3.55 15.39
CA GLU A 118 -8.52 -4.83 15.01
C GLU A 118 -10.00 -4.86 15.42
N GLY A 119 -10.86 -5.31 14.51
CA GLY A 119 -12.31 -5.33 14.68
C GLY A 119 -13.00 -3.97 14.46
N GLN A 120 -12.28 -2.89 14.14
CA GLN A 120 -12.90 -1.61 13.80
C GLN A 120 -13.60 -1.69 12.44
N ALA A 121 -14.81 -1.13 12.35
CA ALA A 121 -15.53 -1.00 11.09
C ALA A 121 -14.81 -0.02 10.16
N ILE A 122 -14.47 -0.47 8.94
CA ILE A 122 -13.76 0.35 7.95
C ILE A 122 -14.61 0.69 6.72
N ALA A 123 -15.67 -0.08 6.47
CA ALA A 123 -16.60 0.19 5.39
C ALA A 123 -17.98 -0.44 5.63
N ARG A 124 -18.97 0.10 4.93
CA ARG A 124 -20.31 -0.48 4.76
C ARG A 124 -20.53 -0.87 3.30
N LEU A 125 -21.10 -2.06 3.12
CA LEU A 125 -21.43 -2.63 1.82
C LEU A 125 -22.96 -2.65 1.68
N TRP A 126 -23.48 -1.80 0.81
CA TRP A 126 -24.91 -1.70 0.53
C TRP A 126 -25.25 -2.56 -0.70
N PRO A 127 -26.09 -3.61 -0.58
CA PRO A 127 -26.50 -4.41 -1.73
C PRO A 127 -27.04 -3.52 -2.86
N SER A 128 -26.42 -3.60 -4.04
CA SER A 128 -26.70 -2.67 -5.14
C SER A 128 -27.93 -3.03 -5.98
N ASP A 129 -28.60 -4.14 -5.65
CA ASP A 129 -29.66 -4.76 -6.44
C ASP A 129 -30.99 -4.92 -5.66
N ARG A 130 -31.05 -4.42 -4.42
CA ARG A 130 -32.26 -4.45 -3.58
C ARG A 130 -32.23 -3.33 -2.55
N SER A 131 -33.41 -2.93 -2.07
CA SER A 131 -33.58 -1.91 -1.02
C SER A 131 -34.14 -2.52 0.27
N GLY A 132 -34.09 -1.76 1.36
CA GLY A 132 -34.67 -2.15 2.66
C GLY A 132 -33.83 -3.14 3.48
N GLN A 133 -32.68 -3.59 2.96
CA GLN A 133 -31.72 -4.39 3.71
C GLN A 133 -30.68 -3.51 4.40
N PRO A 134 -30.22 -3.88 5.61
CA PRO A 134 -29.11 -3.20 6.26
C PRO A 134 -27.80 -3.43 5.47
N ALA A 135 -26.88 -2.49 5.59
CA ALA A 135 -25.53 -2.66 5.05
C ALA A 135 -24.77 -3.77 5.79
N ILE A 136 -23.92 -4.48 5.05
CA ILE A 136 -22.94 -5.41 5.64
C ILE A 136 -21.75 -4.58 6.09
N THR A 137 -21.32 -4.75 7.35
CA THR A 137 -20.18 -3.99 7.89
C THR A 137 -18.91 -4.79 7.72
N ALA A 138 -17.92 -4.19 7.06
CA ALA A 138 -16.59 -4.75 6.91
C ALA A 138 -15.66 -4.21 8.00
N HIS A 139 -14.88 -5.10 8.61
CA HIS A 139 -14.02 -4.78 9.75
C HIS A 139 -12.56 -5.07 9.42
N ALA A 140 -11.67 -4.23 9.94
CA ALA A 140 -10.23 -4.47 9.90
C ALA A 140 -9.89 -5.75 10.69
N GLN A 141 -9.05 -6.61 10.11
CA GLN A 141 -8.62 -7.87 10.75
C GLN A 141 -7.29 -7.74 11.51
N LEU A 142 -6.72 -6.53 11.54
CA LEU A 142 -5.57 -6.13 12.36
C LEU A 142 -5.68 -4.64 12.68
N GLY A 143 -4.93 -4.20 13.71
CA GLY A 143 -4.70 -2.77 13.96
C GLY A 143 -3.52 -2.24 13.15
N GLY A 144 -3.56 -0.96 12.77
CA GLY A 144 -2.54 -0.33 11.95
C GLY A 144 -3.05 0.91 11.23
N ILE A 145 -2.49 1.21 10.05
CA ILE A 145 -2.89 2.32 9.19
C ILE A 145 -3.60 1.77 7.96
N LEU A 146 -4.70 2.40 7.52
CA LEU A 146 -5.32 2.08 6.23
C LEU A 146 -4.43 2.61 5.08
N THR A 147 -3.77 1.70 4.35
CA THR A 147 -2.79 2.02 3.31
C THR A 147 -3.35 1.99 1.90
N ALA A 148 -4.39 1.18 1.65
CA ALA A 148 -5.05 1.10 0.37
C ALA A 148 -6.56 0.92 0.54
N ARG A 149 -7.34 1.35 -0.45
CA ARG A 149 -8.78 1.12 -0.50
C ARG A 149 -9.26 1.01 -1.94
N HIS A 150 -10.41 0.36 -2.13
CA HIS A 150 -11.07 0.37 -3.42
C HIS A 150 -11.47 1.79 -3.82
N VAL A 151 -11.26 2.14 -5.09
CA VAL A 151 -11.52 3.49 -5.60
C VAL A 151 -12.97 3.67 -6.07
N PRO A 152 -13.50 2.82 -6.98
CA PRO A 152 -14.89 2.97 -7.42
C PRO A 152 -15.89 2.85 -6.27
N GLY A 153 -17.04 3.49 -6.42
CA GLY A 153 -18.14 3.30 -5.46
C GLY A 153 -18.77 1.91 -5.54
N LEU A 154 -18.67 1.21 -6.68
CA LEU A 154 -19.21 -0.14 -6.85
C LEU A 154 -18.09 -1.17 -6.68
N VAL A 155 -18.33 -2.16 -5.84
CA VAL A 155 -17.47 -3.33 -5.63
C VAL A 155 -18.16 -4.59 -6.11
N LYS A 156 -17.36 -5.57 -6.52
CA LYS A 156 -17.78 -6.94 -6.79
C LYS A 156 -17.33 -7.87 -5.67
N MET A 157 -17.96 -9.04 -5.60
CA MET A 157 -17.45 -10.13 -4.78
C MET A 157 -16.00 -10.45 -5.15
N GLY A 158 -15.12 -10.45 -4.14
CA GLY A 158 -13.68 -10.68 -4.28
C GLY A 158 -12.84 -9.43 -4.49
N ASP A 159 -13.43 -8.24 -4.67
CA ASP A 159 -12.65 -6.99 -4.74
C ASP A 159 -12.06 -6.69 -3.35
N CYS A 160 -10.78 -6.29 -3.31
CA CYS A 160 -10.14 -5.80 -2.09
C CYS A 160 -10.65 -4.39 -1.77
N ILE A 161 -11.34 -4.22 -0.64
CA ILE A 161 -11.96 -2.96 -0.25
C ILE A 161 -11.09 -2.13 0.69
N GLY A 162 -10.15 -2.75 1.40
CA GLY A 162 -9.22 -2.07 2.29
C GLY A 162 -7.98 -2.91 2.58
N VAL A 163 -6.84 -2.23 2.70
CA VAL A 163 -5.57 -2.82 3.15
C VAL A 163 -5.09 -2.07 4.38
N VAL A 164 -4.78 -2.80 5.45
CA VAL A 164 -4.25 -2.25 6.71
C VAL A 164 -2.85 -2.80 6.94
N ALA A 165 -1.91 -1.94 7.32
CA ALA A 165 -0.53 -2.31 7.62
C ALA A 165 -0.11 -1.86 9.02
N GLN A 166 0.77 -2.61 9.67
CA GLN A 166 1.25 -2.30 11.02
C GLN A 166 2.39 -1.30 10.98
N VAL A 167 2.42 -0.37 11.93
CA VAL A 167 3.55 0.52 12.16
C VAL A 167 4.64 -0.24 12.93
N VAL A 168 5.89 -0.17 12.47
CA VAL A 168 7.05 -0.89 13.05
C VAL A 168 8.24 0.02 13.37
#